data_AF-A0A971FST3-F1
#
_entry.id   AF-A0A971FST3-F1
#
_cell.length_a   1.000
_cell.length_b   1.000
_cell.length_c   1.000
_cell.angle_alpha   90.00
_cell.angle_beta   90.00
_cell.angle_gamma   90.00
#
_symmetry.space_group_name_H-M   'P 1'
#
loop_
_entity.id
_entity.type
_entity.pdbx_description
1 polymer ?
#
loop_
_entity_poly.entity_id
_entity_poly.type
_entity_poly.pdbx_seq_one_letter_code
_entity_poly.pdbx_strand_id
1 'polypeptide(L)'
;MYCKNCGTQLQDNDVFCTNCGSKAEETAAATGLKQPDQPLQVVPQKPYDQGPARQTPMSPVYPYSPTPPAYTAAAGRQKKTGLVVALAAGGVLLLALIIFLAVRFL
;
A
#
# COMPACT_ATOMS: atom_id res chain seq x y z
N MET A 1 -7.60 4.10 -1.94
CA MET A 1 -8.75 3.28 -1.45
C MET A 1 -8.30 2.16 -0.50
N TYR A 2 -9.16 1.27 0.02
CA TYR A 2 -8.76 0.10 0.84
C TYR A 2 -9.19 -1.22 0.20
N CYS A 3 -8.34 -2.26 0.31
CA CYS A 3 -8.58 -3.61 -0.19
C CYS A 3 -9.80 -4.23 0.50
N LYS A 4 -10.77 -4.72 -0.27
CA LYS A 4 -11.95 -5.41 0.29
C LYS A 4 -11.62 -6.79 0.85
N ASN A 5 -10.51 -7.40 0.42
CA ASN A 5 -10.11 -8.73 0.87
C ASN A 5 -9.26 -8.71 2.15
N CYS A 6 -8.33 -7.76 2.28
CA CYS A 6 -7.38 -7.72 3.42
C CYS A 6 -7.32 -6.39 4.18
N GLY A 7 -8.00 -5.34 3.72
CA GLY A 7 -8.03 -4.03 4.40
C GLY A 7 -6.77 -3.17 4.24
N THR A 8 -5.75 -3.60 3.48
CA THR A 8 -4.58 -2.76 3.17
C THR A 8 -4.96 -1.57 2.31
N GLN A 9 -4.29 -0.43 2.50
CA GLN A 9 -4.47 0.75 1.66
C GLN A 9 -3.95 0.50 0.24
N LEU A 10 -4.81 0.70 -0.76
CA LEU A 10 -4.50 0.62 -2.19
C LEU A 10 -4.25 2.02 -2.74
N GLN A 11 -3.28 2.11 -3.65
CA GLN A 11 -3.07 3.30 -4.48
C GLN A 11 -4.16 3.39 -5.55
N ASP A 12 -4.41 4.59 -6.04
CA ASP A 12 -5.52 4.86 -6.97
C ASP A 12 -5.30 4.29 -8.39
N ASN A 13 -4.13 3.69 -8.68
CA ASN A 13 -3.83 3.02 -9.94
C ASN A 13 -3.41 1.54 -9.76
N ASP A 14 -3.58 0.99 -8.55
CA ASP A 14 -3.26 -0.41 -8.30
C ASP A 14 -4.32 -1.29 -8.98
N VAL A 15 -3.90 -2.19 -9.88
CA VAL A 15 -4.80 -3.20 -10.49
C VAL A 15 -4.98 -4.41 -9.56
N PHE A 16 -3.99 -4.66 -8.70
CA PHE A 16 -3.98 -5.76 -7.72
C PHE A 16 -3.40 -5.28 -6.39
N CYS A 17 -3.89 -5.86 -5.30
CA CYS A 17 -3.39 -5.60 -3.97
C CYS A 17 -1.98 -6.20 -3.80
N THR A 18 -0.99 -5.36 -3.50
CA THR A 18 0.40 -5.79 -3.25
C THR A 18 0.56 -6.63 -1.98
N ASN A 19 -0.44 -6.61 -1.09
CA ASN A 19 -0.39 -7.35 0.17
C ASN A 19 -1.00 -8.76 0.05
N CYS A 20 -2.14 -8.93 -0.63
CA CYS A 20 -2.83 -10.23 -0.72
C CYS A 20 -3.08 -10.74 -2.13
N GLY A 21 -2.72 -9.98 -3.18
CA GLY A 21 -2.89 -10.37 -4.58
C GLY A 21 -4.32 -10.26 -5.13
N SER A 22 -5.31 -9.89 -4.31
CA SER A 22 -6.69 -9.70 -4.80
C SER A 22 -6.78 -8.52 -5.78
N LYS A 23 -7.66 -8.61 -6.78
CA LYS A 23 -7.84 -7.54 -7.76
C LYS A 23 -8.42 -6.30 -7.09
N ALA A 24 -7.87 -5.14 -7.41
CA ALA A 24 -8.40 -3.86 -6.97
C ALA A 24 -9.67 -3.55 -7.76
N GLU A 25 -10.78 -3.31 -7.07
CA GLU A 25 -12.02 -2.89 -7.72
C GLU A 25 -11.95 -1.39 -8.01
N GLU A 26 -11.38 -1.04 -9.15
CA GLU A 26 -11.51 0.30 -9.71
C GLU A 26 -12.74 0.32 -10.62
N THR A 27 -13.66 1.22 -10.32
CA THR A 27 -14.97 1.36 -10.96
C THR A 27 -14.85 1.32 -12.47
N ALA A 28 -15.48 0.30 -13.06
CA ALA A 28 -15.61 0.13 -14.49
C ALA A 28 -16.28 1.36 -15.14
N ALA A 29 -15.47 2.21 -15.78
CA ALA A 29 -15.89 2.96 -16.95
C ALA A 29 -15.34 2.23 -18.17
N ALA A 30 -16.27 1.70 -18.97
CA ALA A 30 -16.02 0.70 -19.97
C ALA A 30 -15.08 1.14 -21.10
N THR A 31 -14.14 0.28 -21.43
CA THR A 31 -14.08 -0.20 -22.81
C THR A 31 -13.90 -1.70 -22.74
N GLY A 32 -14.97 -2.40 -23.12
CA GLY A 32 -14.90 -3.82 -23.37
C GLY A 32 -13.84 -4.07 -24.44
N LEU A 33 -12.73 -4.66 -24.03
CA LEU A 33 -12.21 -5.75 -24.81
C LEU A 33 -12.90 -6.99 -24.28
N LYS A 34 -14.04 -7.33 -24.91
CA LYS A 34 -14.24 -8.73 -25.26
C LYS A 34 -12.88 -9.14 -25.81
N GLN A 35 -12.19 -10.07 -25.13
CA GLN A 35 -11.14 -10.82 -25.79
C GLN A 35 -11.76 -11.21 -27.14
N PRO A 36 -11.19 -10.80 -28.29
CA PRO A 36 -11.69 -11.31 -29.54
C PRO A 36 -11.73 -12.82 -29.35
N ASP A 37 -12.90 -13.41 -29.60
CA ASP A 37 -13.04 -14.86 -29.74
C ASP A 37 -11.93 -15.27 -30.70
N GLN A 38 -10.76 -15.61 -30.17
CA GLN A 38 -9.84 -16.44 -30.89
C GLN A 38 -10.62 -17.74 -30.92
N PRO A 39 -11.12 -18.18 -32.10
CA PRO A 39 -11.54 -19.56 -32.20
C PRO A 39 -10.39 -20.35 -31.62
N LEU A 40 -10.69 -21.25 -30.67
CA LEU A 40 -9.74 -22.24 -30.20
C LEU A 40 -9.14 -22.86 -31.45
N GLN A 41 -7.98 -22.36 -31.88
CA GLN A 41 -7.22 -22.99 -32.92
C GLN A 41 -6.67 -24.20 -32.22
N VAL A 42 -7.43 -25.29 -32.35
CA VAL A 42 -6.90 -26.64 -32.21
C VAL A 42 -5.82 -26.72 -33.28
N VAL A 43 -4.62 -26.23 -32.96
CA VAL A 43 -3.44 -26.51 -33.75
C VAL A 43 -3.32 -28.02 -33.67
N PRO A 44 -3.40 -28.76 -34.80
CA PRO A 44 -3.18 -30.19 -34.77
C PRO A 44 -1.80 -30.41 -34.15
N GLN A 45 -1.78 -30.97 -32.94
CA GLN A 45 -0.53 -31.30 -32.28
C GLN A 45 0.09 -32.43 -33.08
N LYS A 46 0.99 -32.07 -34.01
CA LYS A 46 1.96 -32.99 -34.59
C LYS A 46 2.57 -33.80 -33.44
N PRO A 47 2.60 -35.15 -33.52
CA PRO A 47 3.26 -35.97 -32.52
C PRO A 47 4.67 -35.42 -32.33
N TYR A 48 4.94 -34.88 -31.14
CA TYR A 48 6.26 -34.34 -30.84
C TYR A 48 7.18 -35.55 -30.63
N ASP A 49 8.14 -35.73 -31.52
CA ASP A 49 9.27 -36.62 -31.24
C ASP A 49 10.02 -36.01 -30.04
N GLN A 50 9.97 -36.69 -28.91
CA GLN A 50 10.72 -36.33 -27.70
C GLN A 50 12.21 -36.54 -28.00
N GLY A 51 12.88 -35.50 -28.49
CA GLY A 51 14.33 -35.47 -28.55
C GLY A 51 14.96 -35.73 -27.17
N PRO A 52 16.23 -36.16 -27.10
CA PRO A 52 16.87 -36.51 -25.83
C PRO A 52 16.78 -35.32 -24.87
N ALA A 53 16.28 -35.59 -23.67
CA ALA A 53 16.12 -34.60 -22.61
C ALA A 53 17.44 -33.86 -22.43
N ARG A 54 17.47 -32.55 -22.74
CA ARG A 54 18.59 -31.69 -22.39
C ARG A 54 18.67 -31.63 -20.87
N GLN A 55 19.62 -32.36 -20.30
CA GLN A 55 20.00 -32.19 -18.91
C GLN A 55 20.79 -30.89 -18.79
N THR A 56 20.10 -29.80 -18.45
CA THR A 56 20.77 -28.60 -17.95
C THR A 56 21.45 -28.96 -16.61
N PRO A 57 22.74 -28.64 -16.41
CA PRO A 57 23.38 -28.79 -15.12
C PRO A 57 22.57 -28.06 -14.05
N MET A 58 22.15 -28.78 -13.02
CA MET A 58 21.45 -28.18 -11.88
C MET A 58 22.41 -27.18 -11.23
N SER A 59 22.03 -25.90 -11.25
CA SER A 59 22.74 -24.84 -10.54
C SER A 59 22.79 -25.16 -9.03
N PRO A 60 23.86 -24.76 -8.32
CA PRO A 60 23.95 -25.00 -6.88
C PRO A 60 22.79 -24.32 -6.14
N VAL A 61 22.12 -25.09 -5.28
CA VAL A 61 21.05 -24.59 -4.40
C VAL A 61 21.71 -23.80 -3.28
N TYR A 62 21.60 -22.48 -3.32
CA TYR A 62 22.01 -21.63 -2.20
C TYR A 62 20.92 -21.63 -1.12
N PRO A 63 21.25 -21.85 0.16
CA PRO A 63 20.30 -21.70 1.24
C PRO A 63 19.86 -20.23 1.34
N TYR A 64 18.57 -19.99 1.12
CA TYR A 64 17.97 -18.67 1.26
C TYR A 64 17.94 -18.29 2.75
N SER A 65 18.84 -17.40 3.15
CA SER A 65 18.73 -16.69 4.43
C SER A 65 18.04 -15.36 4.18
N PRO A 66 16.81 -15.13 4.67
CA PRO A 66 16.20 -13.82 4.61
C PRO A 66 16.95 -12.89 5.58
N THR A 67 17.84 -12.05 5.06
CA THR A 67 18.26 -10.86 5.80
C THR A 67 17.07 -9.90 5.82
N PRO A 68 16.43 -9.64 6.98
CA PRO A 68 15.38 -8.65 7.03
C PRO A 68 15.97 -7.29 6.61
N PRO A 69 15.26 -6.48 5.80
CA PRO A 69 15.69 -5.10 5.58
C PRO A 69 15.76 -4.43 6.95
N ALA A 70 16.88 -3.77 7.25
CA ALA A 70 16.97 -2.90 8.42
C ALA A 70 16.05 -1.70 8.21
N TYR A 71 14.75 -1.87 8.48
CA TYR A 71 13.88 -0.75 8.76
C TYR A 71 14.32 -0.22 10.12
N THR A 72 15.07 0.87 10.12
CA THR A 72 15.13 1.70 11.30
C THR A 72 13.70 2.14 11.56
N ALA A 73 13.12 1.71 12.69
CA ALA A 73 11.83 2.20 13.13
C ALA A 73 11.95 3.70 13.32
N ALA A 74 11.53 4.45 12.31
CA ALA A 74 11.53 5.90 12.33
C ALA A 74 10.65 6.36 13.49
N ALA A 75 11.30 7.10 14.37
CA ALA A 75 10.78 7.71 15.57
C ALA A 75 9.45 8.44 15.37
N GLY A 76 8.60 8.34 16.40
CA GLY A 76 7.72 9.44 16.83
C GLY A 76 6.41 9.59 16.07
N ARG A 77 5.34 8.97 16.62
CA ARG A 77 3.97 9.41 16.33
C ARG A 77 3.84 10.89 16.68
N GLN A 78 3.60 11.72 15.66
CA GLN A 78 3.49 13.17 15.85
C GLN A 78 2.18 13.53 16.57
N LYS A 79 2.25 13.75 17.88
CA LYS A 79 1.17 14.35 18.70
C LYS A 79 1.07 15.86 18.43
N LYS A 80 0.80 16.27 17.19
CA LYS A 80 0.64 17.69 16.83
C LYS A 80 -0.70 18.27 17.30
N THR A 81 -1.73 17.43 17.47
CA THR A 81 -3.08 17.88 17.86
C THR A 81 -3.18 18.27 19.34
N GLY A 82 -2.49 17.58 20.24
CA GLY A 82 -2.52 17.91 21.68
C GLY A 82 -1.81 19.22 22.04
N LEU A 83 -0.71 19.55 21.36
CA LEU A 83 0.06 20.77 21.61
C LEU A 83 -0.70 22.03 21.19
N VAL A 84 -1.41 21.99 20.06
CA VAL A 84 -2.18 23.13 19.55
C VAL A 84 -3.34 23.48 20.50
N VAL A 85 -4.04 22.48 21.02
CA VAL A 85 -5.15 22.70 21.99
C VAL A 85 -4.63 23.27 23.30
N ALA A 86 -3.48 22.80 23.79
CA ALA A 86 -2.87 23.31 25.03
C ALA A 86 -2.42 24.78 24.90
N LEU A 87 -1.81 25.16 23.77
CA LEU A 87 -1.41 26.54 23.51
C LEU A 87 -2.60 27.49 23.38
N ALA A 88 -3.66 27.06 22.70
CA ALA A 88 -4.88 27.86 22.56
C ALA A 88 -5.56 28.08 23.91
N ALA A 89 -5.78 27.01 24.70
CA ALA A 89 -6.42 27.12 26.00
C ALA A 89 -5.57 27.94 27.01
N GLY A 90 -4.26 27.71 27.05
CA GLY A 90 -3.34 28.46 27.90
C GLY A 90 -3.26 29.93 27.53
N GLY A 91 -3.20 30.26 26.23
CA GLY A 91 -3.14 31.63 25.75
C GLY A 91 -4.39 32.44 26.12
N VAL A 92 -5.58 31.85 25.96
CA VAL A 92 -6.85 32.53 26.33
C VAL A 92 -6.94 32.80 27.83
N LEU A 93 -6.55 31.83 28.68
CA LEU A 93 -6.54 32.01 30.13
C LEU A 93 -5.56 33.09 30.58
N LEU A 94 -4.36 33.12 30.00
CA LEU A 94 -3.34 34.11 30.31
C LEU A 94 -3.80 35.52 29.91
N LEU A 95 -4.38 35.67 28.71
CA LEU A 95 -4.88 36.95 28.22
C LEU A 95 -6.03 37.47 29.08
N ALA A 96 -6.95 36.60 29.50
CA ALA A 96 -8.03 36.97 30.42
C ALA A 96 -7.48 37.46 31.79
N LEU A 97 -6.44 36.81 32.31
CA LEU A 97 -5.78 37.22 33.56
C LEU A 97 -5.12 38.60 33.42
N ILE A 98 -4.43 38.87 32.31
CA ILE A 98 -3.81 40.18 32.07
C ILE A 98 -4.88 41.28 32.00
N ILE A 99 -5.98 41.05 31.27
CA ILE A 99 -7.07 42.02 31.20
C ILE A 99 -7.66 42.27 32.59
N PHE A 100 -7.90 41.21 33.37
CA PHE A 100 -8.43 41.34 34.72
C PHE A 100 -7.51 42.15 35.63
N LEU A 101 -6.20 41.90 35.59
CA LEU A 101 -5.22 42.68 36.35
C LEU A 101 -5.18 44.14 35.88
N ALA A 102 -5.17 44.38 34.57
CA ALA A 102 -5.17 45.74 34.03
C ALA A 102 -6.41 46.53 34.46
N VAL A 103 -7.60 45.93 34.40
CA VAL A 103 -8.86 46.57 34.83
C VAL A 103 -8.92 46.77 36.34
N ARG A 104 -8.30 45.88 37.13
CA ARG A 104 -8.32 45.95 38.59
C ARG A 104 -7.27 46.92 39.15
N PHE A 105 -6.26 47.27 38.36
CA PHE A 105 -5.19 48.21 38.71
C PHE A 105 -5.32 49.58 38.03
N LEU A 106 -6.30 49.77 37.16
CA LEU A 106 -6.68 51.06 36.56
C LEU A 106 -7.84 51.68 37.35
#